data_AF-A0A712CSD0-F1
#
_entry.id   AF-A0A712CSD0-F1
#
_cell.length_a   1.000
_cell.length_b   1.000
_cell.length_c   1.000
_cell.angle_alpha   90.00
_cell.angle_beta   90.00
_cell.angle_gamma   90.00
#
_symmetry.space_group_name_H-M   'P 1'
#
loop_
_entity.id
_entity.type
_entity.pdbx_description
1 polymer ?
#
loop_
_entity_poly.entity_id
_entity_poly.type
_entity_poly.pdbx_seq_one_letter_code
_entity_poly.pdbx_strand_id
1 'polypeptide(L)'
;ANQFDEAASVDAIFTVQTSPDTPYASYWGHMPDTVQVNGVTLRRPYLKAELSAAPRDTWPFNNEIWGTNYYYQSEHVETSLTHLCGSQENIASLDDLKALQSVIGTLQWPTTSSWDYVSQDEGQSNKYYCSFNETTGQTTCTREKATTSGLGSCRVP
;
A
#
# COMPACT_ATOMS: atom_id res chain seq x y z
N ALA A 1 58.58 13.00 -10.99
CA ALA A 1 57.50 12.19 -10.42
C ALA A 1 56.60 13.13 -9.62
N ASN A 2 55.34 13.29 -10.02
CA ASN A 2 54.27 13.85 -9.20
C ASN A 2 53.01 13.07 -9.60
N GLN A 3 52.86 11.88 -9.02
CA GLN A 3 51.55 11.23 -8.96
C GLN A 3 50.76 12.01 -7.92
N PHE A 4 49.77 12.78 -8.37
CA PHE A 4 48.68 13.14 -7.49
C PHE A 4 47.84 11.87 -7.34
N ASP A 5 47.87 11.26 -6.16
CA ASP A 5 46.91 10.21 -5.82
C ASP A 5 45.51 10.82 -5.94
N GLU A 6 44.77 10.41 -6.97
CA GLU A 6 43.36 10.67 -7.11
C GLU A 6 42.66 10.00 -5.93
N ALA A 7 42.27 10.80 -4.93
CA ALA A 7 41.44 10.29 -3.85
C ALA A 7 40.14 9.80 -4.47
N ALA A 8 39.99 8.47 -4.59
CA ALA A 8 38.77 7.85 -5.04
C ALA A 8 37.62 8.32 -4.12
N SER A 9 36.73 9.15 -4.64
CA SER A 9 35.50 9.51 -3.94
C SER A 9 34.54 8.33 -4.01
N VAL A 10 34.17 7.80 -2.85
CA VAL A 10 33.11 6.79 -2.76
C VAL A 10 31.82 7.56 -2.50
N ASP A 11 30.89 7.55 -3.47
CA ASP A 11 29.56 8.09 -3.27
C ASP A 11 28.80 7.19 -2.29
N ALA A 12 28.35 7.76 -1.17
CA ALA A 12 27.52 7.08 -0.19
C ALA A 12 26.11 7.68 -0.21
N ILE A 13 25.11 6.82 -0.26
CA ILE A 13 23.70 7.19 -0.15
C ILE A 13 23.18 6.70 1.19
N PHE A 14 22.51 7.58 1.92
CA PHE A 14 21.78 7.22 3.13
C PHE A 14 20.32 6.98 2.79
N THR A 15 19.85 5.75 3.01
CA THR A 15 18.44 5.37 2.78
C THR A 15 17.62 5.42 4.07
N VAL A 16 16.33 5.74 3.98
CA VAL A 16 15.40 5.74 5.13
C VAL A 16 14.39 4.59 5.05
N GLN A 17 14.15 3.93 6.18
CA GLN A 17 13.24 2.77 6.28
C GLN A 17 11.79 3.13 5.91
N THR A 18 11.41 4.40 6.08
CA THR A 18 10.06 4.91 5.94
C THR A 18 9.70 5.34 4.51
N SER A 19 10.62 5.20 3.56
CA SER A 19 10.39 5.43 2.13
C SER A 19 10.63 4.13 1.35
N PRO A 20 9.82 3.82 0.33
CA PRO A 20 10.07 2.69 -0.55
C PRO A 20 11.27 2.90 -1.46
N ASP A 21 11.89 1.80 -1.88
CA ASP A 21 12.99 1.81 -2.85
C ASP A 21 12.43 1.90 -4.28
N THR A 22 11.98 3.09 -4.66
CA THR A 22 11.32 3.36 -5.95
C THR A 22 11.69 4.76 -6.43
N PRO A 23 11.85 5.00 -7.75
CA PRO A 23 12.15 6.33 -8.29
C PRO A 23 11.05 7.36 -8.04
N TYR A 24 9.88 6.93 -7.57
CA TYR A 24 8.74 7.78 -7.26
C TYR A 24 8.68 8.21 -5.78
N ALA A 25 9.55 7.68 -4.93
CA ALA A 25 9.62 8.05 -3.52
C ALA A 25 10.24 9.44 -3.34
N SER A 26 9.86 10.11 -2.26
CA SER A 26 10.37 11.43 -1.90
C SER A 26 11.82 11.35 -1.39
N TYR A 27 12.21 10.21 -0.82
CA TYR A 27 13.55 9.93 -0.33
C TYR A 27 14.05 8.56 -0.82
N TRP A 28 15.37 8.39 -0.78
CA TRP A 28 15.98 7.09 -1.07
C TRP A 28 15.63 6.15 0.08
N GLY A 29 15.00 5.04 -0.26
CA GLY A 29 14.25 4.23 0.69
C GLY A 29 14.74 2.79 0.80
N HIS A 30 14.29 2.09 1.83
CA HIS A 30 14.35 0.63 1.92
C HIS A 30 13.13 0.04 2.67
N MET A 31 11.98 0.73 2.63
CA MET A 31 10.70 0.16 3.06
C MET A 31 10.47 -1.16 2.33
N PRO A 32 10.15 -2.27 3.04
CA PRO A 32 9.84 -3.52 2.39
C PRO A 32 8.63 -3.33 1.48
N ASP A 33 8.79 -3.61 0.19
CA ASP A 33 7.67 -3.58 -0.75
C ASP A 33 6.68 -4.71 -0.47
N THR A 34 7.14 -5.81 0.15
CA THR A 34 6.31 -6.97 0.43
C THR A 34 6.55 -7.55 1.81
N VAL A 35 5.57 -8.31 2.30
CA VAL A 35 5.65 -9.09 3.52
C VAL A 35 4.92 -10.42 3.36
N GLN A 36 5.46 -11.48 3.96
CA GLN A 36 4.78 -12.78 4.04
C GLN A 36 3.93 -12.83 5.31
N VAL A 37 2.62 -12.95 5.16
CA VAL A 37 1.66 -13.12 6.27
C VAL A 37 0.58 -14.10 5.86
N ASN A 38 0.07 -14.90 6.79
CA ASN A 38 -1.02 -15.86 6.50
C ASN A 38 -0.75 -16.80 5.31
N GLY A 39 0.52 -17.09 5.01
CA GLY A 39 0.91 -17.93 3.87
C GLY A 39 0.79 -17.26 2.49
N VAL A 40 0.57 -15.93 2.44
CA VAL A 40 0.56 -15.14 1.20
C VAL A 40 1.57 -14.00 1.26
N THR A 41 2.07 -13.59 0.10
CA THR A 41 2.87 -12.37 -0.04
C THR A 41 1.94 -11.20 -0.24
N LEU A 42 1.95 -10.23 0.67
CA LEU A 42 1.26 -8.96 0.49
C LEU A 42 2.23 -7.90 -0.01
N ARG A 43 1.75 -7.00 -0.88
CA ARG A 43 2.47 -5.80 -1.32
C ARG A 43 1.96 -4.56 -0.59
N ARG A 44 2.85 -3.61 -0.31
CA ARG A 44 2.48 -2.30 0.27
C ARG A 44 1.46 -1.56 -0.60
N PRO A 45 0.73 -0.59 -0.03
CA PRO A 45 -0.07 0.33 -0.81
C PRO A 45 0.75 1.12 -1.83
N TYR A 46 0.08 1.71 -2.81
CA TYR A 46 0.72 2.55 -3.82
C TYR A 46 0.96 3.97 -3.32
N LEU A 47 2.12 4.52 -3.67
CA LEU A 47 2.30 5.97 -3.67
C LEU A 47 1.38 6.59 -4.72
N LYS A 48 0.92 7.82 -4.48
CA LYS A 48 0.17 8.59 -5.48
C LYS A 48 0.92 8.67 -6.81
N ALA A 49 2.24 8.84 -6.77
CA ALA A 49 3.08 8.99 -7.95
C ALA A 49 3.30 7.69 -8.74
N GLU A 50 2.97 6.53 -8.16
CA GLU A 50 3.05 5.23 -8.83
C GLU A 50 1.78 4.91 -9.64
N LEU A 51 0.69 5.65 -9.41
CA LEU A 51 -0.58 5.44 -10.10
C LEU A 51 -0.62 6.20 -11.43
N SER A 52 -1.16 5.56 -12.46
CA SER A 52 -1.33 6.15 -13.80
C SER A 52 -2.40 7.26 -13.84
N ALA A 53 -3.27 7.32 -12.83
CA ALA A 53 -4.31 8.33 -12.67
C ALA A 53 -4.41 8.79 -11.20
N ALA A 54 -5.08 9.92 -10.98
CA ALA A 54 -5.26 10.46 -9.64
C ALA A 54 -6.10 9.49 -8.78
N PRO A 55 -5.61 9.08 -7.59
CA PRO A 55 -6.42 8.35 -6.62
C PRO A 55 -7.56 9.23 -6.11
N ARG A 56 -8.58 8.62 -5.51
CA ARG A 56 -9.73 9.35 -4.95
C ARG A 56 -9.31 10.32 -3.85
N ASP A 57 -8.55 9.82 -2.89
CA ASP A 57 -8.01 10.55 -1.76
C ASP A 57 -6.54 10.16 -1.54
N THR A 58 -5.79 11.01 -0.83
CA THR A 58 -4.37 10.79 -0.53
C THR A 58 -4.09 10.91 0.96
N TRP A 59 -3.13 10.13 1.45
CA TRP A 59 -2.69 10.15 2.83
C TRP A 59 -1.19 10.49 2.94
N PRO A 60 -0.82 11.68 3.45
CA PRO A 60 0.56 11.99 3.79
C PRO A 60 0.98 11.19 5.02
N PHE A 61 1.98 10.33 4.87
CA PHE A 61 2.50 9.51 5.95
C PHE A 61 3.99 9.24 5.72
N ASN A 62 4.80 9.39 6.76
CA ASN A 62 6.21 9.05 6.71
C ASN A 62 7.00 9.80 5.60
N ASN A 63 6.61 11.05 5.34
CA ASN A 63 7.11 11.92 4.27
C ASN A 63 6.86 11.41 2.84
N GLU A 64 5.94 10.46 2.69
CA GLU A 64 5.44 10.00 1.41
C GLU A 64 3.93 10.31 1.27
N ILE A 65 3.44 10.31 0.02
CA ILE A 65 2.02 10.55 -0.27
C ILE A 65 1.42 9.27 -0.84
N TRP A 66 0.59 8.60 -0.03
CA TRP A 66 -0.04 7.32 -0.38
C TRP A 66 -1.42 7.54 -1.01
N GLY A 67 -1.77 6.71 -2.00
CA GLY A 67 -3.07 6.77 -2.67
C GLY A 67 -4.09 5.83 -2.04
N THR A 68 -5.34 6.31 -1.89
CA THR A 68 -6.50 5.43 -1.68
C THR A 68 -7.07 4.96 -3.01
N ASN A 69 -7.70 3.79 -3.01
CA ASN A 69 -8.12 3.10 -4.21
C ASN A 69 -9.59 2.74 -4.08
N TYR A 70 -10.31 2.80 -5.20
CA TYR A 70 -11.67 2.26 -5.25
C TYR A 70 -11.60 0.74 -5.14
N TYR A 71 -12.69 0.12 -4.67
CA TYR A 71 -12.84 -1.32 -4.82
C TYR A 71 -12.93 -1.67 -6.32
N TYR A 72 -13.99 -1.16 -6.97
CA TYR A 72 -14.16 -1.12 -8.42
C TYR A 72 -15.07 0.06 -8.79
N GLN A 73 -14.62 0.92 -9.70
CA GLN A 73 -15.41 2.03 -10.23
C GLN A 73 -15.07 2.22 -11.72
N SER A 74 -16.08 2.26 -12.59
CA SER A 74 -15.91 2.20 -14.06
C SER A 74 -15.28 3.45 -14.70
N GLU A 75 -15.40 4.61 -14.09
CA GLU A 75 -14.75 5.87 -14.46
C GLU A 75 -13.33 5.99 -13.86
N HIS A 76 -12.98 5.12 -12.90
CA HIS A 76 -11.70 5.10 -12.19
C HIS A 76 -11.07 3.69 -12.18
N VAL A 77 -11.13 2.98 -13.32
CA VAL A 77 -10.61 1.61 -13.45
C VAL A 77 -9.13 1.55 -13.09
N GLU A 78 -8.33 2.47 -13.59
CA GLU A 78 -6.87 2.53 -13.38
C GLU A 78 -6.45 2.68 -11.90
N THR A 79 -7.34 3.16 -11.04
CA THR A 79 -7.12 3.31 -9.58
C THR A 79 -8.04 2.43 -8.74
N SER A 80 -8.70 1.45 -9.39
CA SER A 80 -9.50 0.43 -8.73
C SER A 80 -8.61 -0.76 -8.36
N LEU A 81 -8.79 -1.32 -7.15
CA LEU A 81 -7.96 -2.45 -6.69
C LEU A 81 -8.16 -3.71 -7.51
N THR A 82 -9.36 -3.94 -8.05
CA THR A 82 -9.57 -5.06 -8.98
C THR A 82 -8.73 -4.96 -10.25
N HIS A 83 -8.32 -3.76 -10.64
CA HIS A 83 -7.40 -3.55 -11.76
C HIS A 83 -5.94 -3.62 -11.29
N LEU A 84 -5.59 -2.89 -10.22
CA LEU A 84 -4.22 -2.82 -9.70
C LEU A 84 -3.69 -4.17 -9.20
N CYS A 85 -4.55 -4.99 -8.59
CA CYS A 85 -4.22 -6.35 -8.17
C CYS A 85 -4.47 -7.40 -9.28
N GLY A 86 -4.94 -6.98 -10.46
CA GLY A 86 -5.32 -7.85 -11.58
C GLY A 86 -6.69 -8.50 -11.46
N SER A 87 -7.21 -8.68 -10.24
CA SER A 87 -8.55 -9.21 -9.98
C SER A 87 -8.95 -9.03 -8.51
N GLN A 88 -10.21 -9.34 -8.17
CA GLN A 88 -10.72 -9.26 -6.81
C GLN A 88 -10.03 -10.26 -5.86
N GLU A 89 -9.80 -11.49 -6.32
CA GLU A 89 -9.19 -12.57 -5.52
C GLU A 89 -7.74 -12.29 -5.11
N ASN A 90 -7.09 -11.40 -5.84
CA ASN A 90 -5.73 -10.93 -5.56
C ASN A 90 -5.69 -9.72 -4.61
N ILE A 91 -6.82 -9.15 -4.20
CA ILE A 91 -6.83 -8.18 -3.09
C ILE A 91 -6.60 -8.95 -1.78
N ALA A 92 -5.88 -8.41 -0.81
CA ALA A 92 -5.72 -9.04 0.51
C ALA A 92 -7.08 -9.47 1.10
N SER A 93 -7.17 -10.64 1.72
CA SER A 93 -8.37 -10.99 2.49
C SER A 93 -8.38 -10.33 3.85
N LEU A 94 -9.54 -10.31 4.49
CA LEU A 94 -9.71 -9.83 5.85
C LEU A 94 -8.79 -10.57 6.84
N ASP A 95 -8.57 -11.87 6.61
CA ASP A 95 -7.65 -12.67 7.43
C ASP A 95 -6.17 -12.31 7.17
N ASP A 96 -5.81 -12.01 5.91
CA ASP A 96 -4.46 -11.52 5.60
C ASP A 96 -4.19 -10.16 6.25
N LEU A 97 -5.17 -9.25 6.23
CA LEU A 97 -5.07 -7.93 6.85
C LEU A 97 -4.96 -8.03 8.38
N LYS A 98 -5.77 -8.89 9.01
CA LYS A 98 -5.63 -9.17 10.45
C LYS A 98 -4.25 -9.73 10.81
N ALA A 99 -3.68 -10.59 9.95
CA ALA A 99 -2.32 -11.09 10.14
C ALA A 99 -1.27 -9.98 9.93
N LEU A 100 -1.45 -9.14 8.91
CA LEU A 100 -0.63 -7.97 8.60
C LEU A 100 -0.53 -7.01 9.78
N GLN A 101 -1.62 -6.80 10.53
CA GLN A 101 -1.65 -5.89 11.68
C GLN A 101 -0.51 -6.08 12.67
N SER A 102 -0.12 -7.33 12.92
CA SER A 102 0.93 -7.67 13.87
C SER A 102 2.33 -7.18 13.45
N VAL A 103 2.55 -6.97 12.15
CA VAL A 103 3.86 -6.62 11.58
C VAL A 103 3.87 -5.26 10.87
N ILE A 104 2.71 -4.70 10.52
CA ILE A 104 2.60 -3.49 9.67
C ILE A 104 3.35 -2.29 10.25
N GLY A 105 3.35 -2.14 11.58
CA GLY A 105 4.10 -1.10 12.27
C GLY A 105 5.61 -1.21 12.06
N THR A 106 6.17 -2.41 11.99
CA THR A 106 7.61 -2.61 11.71
C THR A 106 7.96 -2.37 10.24
N LEU A 107 7.01 -2.60 9.33
CA LEU A 107 7.18 -2.36 7.90
C LEU A 107 7.13 -0.88 7.54
N GLN A 108 6.61 -0.03 8.44
CA GLN A 108 6.39 1.40 8.19
C GLN A 108 5.41 1.68 7.05
N TRP A 109 4.56 0.70 6.70
CA TRP A 109 3.47 0.88 5.73
C TRP A 109 2.43 1.87 6.28
N PRO A 110 1.70 2.59 5.41
CA PRO A 110 0.80 3.65 5.85
C PRO A 110 -0.36 3.08 6.66
N THR A 111 -0.60 3.65 7.83
CA THR A 111 -1.79 3.39 8.65
C THR A 111 -2.40 4.70 9.15
N THR A 112 -3.69 4.67 9.46
CA THR A 112 -4.42 5.79 10.06
C THR A 112 -5.78 5.30 10.59
N SER A 113 -6.31 5.96 11.62
CA SER A 113 -7.66 5.68 12.13
C SER A 113 -8.78 6.11 11.16
N SER A 114 -8.45 6.89 10.12
CA SER A 114 -9.45 7.44 9.19
C SER A 114 -9.70 6.59 7.94
N TRP A 115 -8.74 5.72 7.58
CA TRP A 115 -8.79 4.93 6.35
C TRP A 115 -8.53 3.46 6.68
N ASP A 116 -9.36 2.60 6.13
CA ASP A 116 -9.21 1.15 6.28
C ASP A 116 -8.39 0.59 5.10
N TYR A 117 -7.83 -0.59 5.31
CA TYR A 117 -7.38 -1.46 4.24
C TYR A 117 -8.59 -2.21 3.67
N VAL A 118 -8.70 -2.18 2.34
CA VAL A 118 -9.75 -2.86 1.58
C VAL A 118 -9.44 -4.36 1.52
N SER A 119 -10.43 -5.20 1.82
CA SER A 119 -10.30 -6.64 1.62
C SER A 119 -11.12 -7.15 0.44
N GLN A 120 -10.77 -8.32 -0.09
CA GLN A 120 -11.55 -9.01 -1.13
C GLN A 120 -12.91 -9.52 -0.64
N ASP A 121 -13.09 -9.66 0.67
CA ASP A 121 -14.24 -10.31 1.30
C ASP A 121 -15.54 -9.51 1.10
N GLU A 122 -16.60 -10.24 0.78
CA GLU A 122 -17.93 -9.64 0.61
C GLU A 122 -18.53 -9.23 1.97
N GLY A 123 -19.24 -8.10 1.96
CA GLY A 123 -19.98 -7.64 3.12
C GLY A 123 -21.37 -8.30 3.23
N GLN A 124 -22.31 -7.59 3.85
CA GLN A 124 -23.68 -8.08 4.05
C GLN A 124 -24.44 -8.41 2.74
N SER A 125 -23.98 -7.88 1.61
CA SER A 125 -24.46 -8.22 0.27
C SER A 125 -23.36 -7.94 -0.75
N ASN A 126 -23.57 -8.34 -2.01
CA ASN A 126 -22.63 -8.08 -3.10
C ASN A 126 -22.32 -6.59 -3.36
N LYS A 127 -23.14 -5.67 -2.82
CA LYS A 127 -22.94 -4.21 -2.86
C LYS A 127 -21.81 -3.77 -1.93
N TYR A 128 -21.56 -4.51 -0.87
CA TYR A 128 -20.62 -4.15 0.20
C TYR A 128 -19.39 -5.07 0.21
N TYR A 129 -18.31 -4.56 0.76
CA TYR A 129 -17.10 -5.32 1.07
C TYR A 129 -16.73 -5.15 2.56
N CYS A 130 -15.90 -6.05 3.06
CA CYS A 130 -15.27 -5.92 4.37
C CYS A 130 -13.96 -5.15 4.28
N SER A 131 -13.70 -4.30 5.26
CA SER A 131 -12.45 -3.58 5.43
C SER A 131 -11.89 -3.79 6.84
N PHE A 132 -10.60 -3.56 6.99
CA PHE A 132 -9.92 -3.66 8.27
C PHE A 132 -9.08 -2.42 8.54
N ASN A 133 -9.27 -1.80 9.69
CA ASN A 133 -8.45 -0.67 10.09
C ASN A 133 -7.19 -1.15 10.81
N GLU A 134 -6.04 -1.04 10.16
CA GLU A 134 -4.76 -1.50 10.71
C GLU A 134 -4.34 -0.75 11.99
N THR A 135 -4.80 0.49 12.18
CA THR A 135 -4.53 1.27 13.40
C THR A 135 -5.43 0.88 14.57
N THR A 136 -6.74 0.69 14.34
CA THR A 136 -7.72 0.46 15.42
C THR A 136 -8.08 -1.00 15.63
N GLY A 137 -7.75 -1.89 14.68
CA GLY A 137 -8.17 -3.29 14.69
C GLY A 137 -9.65 -3.52 14.38
N GLN A 138 -10.34 -2.49 13.89
CA GLN A 138 -11.77 -2.58 13.61
C GLN A 138 -12.05 -3.18 12.23
N THR A 139 -12.93 -4.18 12.19
CA THR A 139 -13.53 -4.69 10.95
C THR A 139 -14.82 -3.95 10.62
N THR A 140 -15.02 -3.57 9.36
CA THR A 140 -16.27 -2.97 8.86
C THR A 140 -16.74 -3.68 7.60
N CYS A 141 -17.91 -4.34 7.61
CA CYS A 141 -18.45 -5.12 6.48
C CYS A 141 -19.65 -4.47 5.77
N THR A 142 -19.70 -3.14 5.83
CA THR A 142 -20.76 -2.30 5.24
C THR A 142 -20.17 -1.19 4.36
N ARG A 143 -18.94 -1.35 3.86
CA ARG A 143 -18.30 -0.39 2.95
C ARG A 143 -18.84 -0.59 1.55
N GLU A 144 -19.36 0.46 0.92
CA GLU A 144 -19.93 0.36 -0.43
C GLU A 144 -18.84 0.27 -1.49
N LYS A 145 -18.87 -0.79 -2.32
CA LYS A 145 -17.87 -1.02 -3.38
C LYS A 145 -17.77 0.16 -4.35
N ALA A 146 -18.89 0.82 -4.65
CA ALA A 146 -18.98 1.87 -5.65
C ALA A 146 -18.47 3.26 -5.20
N THR A 147 -18.39 3.51 -3.89
CA THR A 147 -18.19 4.89 -3.38
C THR A 147 -17.11 5.01 -2.30
N THR A 148 -16.76 3.91 -1.64
CA THR A 148 -15.83 3.94 -0.51
C THR A 148 -14.43 3.48 -0.94
N SER A 149 -13.47 4.41 -0.94
CA SER A 149 -12.06 4.10 -1.12
C SER A 149 -11.38 3.67 0.18
N GLY A 150 -10.23 3.02 0.05
CA GLY A 150 -9.34 2.71 1.16
C GLY A 150 -7.91 2.48 0.70
N LEU A 151 -7.02 2.19 1.64
CA LEU A 151 -5.69 1.68 1.31
C LEU A 151 -5.83 0.25 0.77
N GLY A 152 -4.95 -0.16 -0.13
CA GLY A 152 -5.02 -1.48 -0.75
C GLY A 152 -3.71 -2.21 -0.64
N SER A 153 -3.81 -3.53 -0.45
CA SER A 153 -2.68 -4.44 -0.54
C SER A 153 -3.07 -5.58 -1.47
N CYS A 154 -2.18 -5.90 -2.41
CA CYS A 154 -2.38 -7.01 -3.33
C CYS A 154 -1.59 -8.23 -2.85
N ARG A 155 -2.19 -9.41 -2.98
CA ARG A 155 -1.51 -10.70 -2.98
C ARG A 155 -0.64 -10.80 -4.23
N VAL A 156 0.63 -11.11 -4.07
CA VAL A 156 1.58 -11.27 -5.18
C VAL A 156 2.24 -12.66 -5.15
N PRO A 157 2.54 -13.27 -6.32
CA PRO A 157 3.23 -14.55 -6.40
C PRO A 157 4.63 -14.56 -5.76
#